data_AF-A0ABD0PGV5-F1
#
_entry.id   AF-A0ABD0PGV5-F1
#
_cell.length_a   1.000
_cell.length_b   1.000
_cell.length_c   1.000
_cell.angle_alpha   90.00
_cell.angle_beta   90.00
_cell.angle_gamma   90.00
#
_symmetry.space_group_name_H-M   'P 1'
#
loop_
_entity.id
_entity.type
_entity.pdbx_description
1 polymer ?
#
loop_
_entity_poly.entity_id
_entity_poly.type
_entity_poly.pdbx_seq_one_letter_code
_entity_poly.pdbx_strand_id
1 'polypeptide(L)' 'NSTRWRVRKYTDRYGLEDCSSSELGSQTGSSCTIRSTTQYDTGVYWCESESGEKNHPVNITVHC' A
#
# COMPACT_ATOMS: atom_id res chain seq x y z
N ASN A 1 13.85 -12.78 -13.43
CA ASN A 1 13.46 -13.13 -12.05
C ASN A 1 12.69 -11.94 -11.49
N SER A 2 11.37 -11.95 -11.60
CA SER A 2 10.54 -10.87 -11.04
C SER A 2 10.34 -11.19 -9.57
N THR A 3 11.20 -10.65 -8.70
CA THR A 3 10.98 -10.68 -7.26
C THR A 3 9.53 -10.22 -7.00
N ARG A 4 8.70 -11.05 -6.36
CA ARG A 4 7.29 -10.72 -6.12
C ARG A 4 7.20 -9.64 -5.05
N TRP A 5 7.33 -8.39 -5.44
CA TRP A 5 7.10 -7.24 -4.57
C TRP A 5 5.60 -7.07 -4.30
N ARG A 6 5.24 -6.82 -3.04
CA ARG A 6 3.87 -6.49 -2.63
C ARG A 6 3.82 -5.09 -2.06
N VAL A 7 2.74 -4.37 -2.33
CA VAL A 7 2.57 -3.02 -1.79
C VAL A 7 1.89 -3.14 -0.43
N ARG A 8 2.59 -2.67 0.59
CA ARG A 8 2.11 -2.50 1.96
C ARG A 8 1.67 -1.08 2.18
N LYS A 9 0.67 -0.90 3.04
CA LYS A 9 0.26 0.41 3.54
C LYS A 9 0.12 0.37 5.05
N TYR A 10 0.41 1.49 5.70
CA TYR A 10 0.12 1.75 7.09
C TYR A 10 -0.69 3.03 7.19
N THR A 11 -1.94 2.93 7.64
CA THR A 11 -2.82 4.09 7.84
C THR A 11 -3.18 4.19 9.31
N ASP A 12 -3.45 5.40 9.80
CA ASP A 12 -3.77 5.60 11.22
C ASP A 12 -5.04 4.85 11.64
N ARG A 13 -6.00 4.70 10.71
CA ARG A 13 -7.28 4.05 10.98
C ARG A 13 -7.22 2.53 10.92
N TYR A 14 -6.55 1.96 9.92
CA TYR A 14 -6.58 0.53 9.63
C TYR A 14 -5.28 -0.19 10.02
N GLY A 15 -4.24 0.55 10.39
CA GLY A 15 -2.93 0.01 10.70
C GLY A 15 -2.25 -0.57 9.44
N LEU A 16 -1.51 -1.66 9.62
CA LEU A 16 -0.79 -2.34 8.56
C LEU A 16 -1.75 -3.18 7.71
N GLU A 17 -1.84 -2.84 6.43
CA GLU A 17 -2.66 -3.53 5.45
C GLU A 17 -1.89 -3.83 4.17
N ASP A 18 -2.32 -4.85 3.44
CA ASP A 18 -1.90 -5.06 2.06
C ASP A 18 -2.73 -4.16 1.14
N CYS A 19 -2.15 -3.75 0.01
CA CYS A 19 -2.92 -3.07 -1.02
C CYS A 19 -4.20 -3.85 -1.39
N SER A 20 -4.08 -5.17 -1.56
CA SER A 20 -5.18 -6.06 -1.93
C SER A 20 -6.17 -6.36 -0.80
N SER A 21 -5.87 -5.99 0.47
CA SER A 21 -6.80 -6.25 1.58
C SER A 21 -7.85 -5.16 1.73
N SER A 22 -7.60 -3.97 1.20
CA SER A 22 -8.64 -2.96 1.11
C SER A 22 -9.68 -3.36 0.07
N GLU A 23 -10.97 -3.32 0.42
CA GLU A 23 -12.09 -3.60 -0.51
C GLU A 23 -12.04 -2.77 -1.80
N LEU A 24 -11.24 -1.71 -1.80
CA LEU A 24 -11.06 -0.73 -2.87
C LEU A 24 -9.69 -0.82 -3.57
N GLY A 25 -8.79 -1.68 -3.09
CA GLY A 25 -7.42 -1.80 -3.57
C GLY A 25 -7.23 -3.01 -4.47
N SER A 26 -6.69 -2.79 -5.66
CA SER A 26 -6.33 -3.84 -6.61
C SER A 26 -4.82 -3.82 -6.86
N GLN A 27 -4.17 -4.95 -6.62
CA GLN A 27 -2.74 -5.11 -6.93
C GLN A 27 -2.56 -5.86 -8.24
N THR A 28 -1.82 -5.27 -9.18
CA THR A 28 -1.41 -5.91 -10.44
C THR A 28 0.11 -5.90 -10.52
N GLY A 29 0.74 -7.06 -10.29
CA GLY A 29 2.19 -7.17 -10.19
C GLY A 29 2.73 -6.35 -9.00
N SER A 30 3.66 -5.43 -9.28
CA SER A 30 4.24 -4.50 -8.30
C SER A 30 3.47 -3.18 -8.17
N SER A 31 2.33 -3.03 -8.86
CA SER A 31 1.50 -1.83 -8.80
C SER A 31 0.25 -2.04 -7.97
N CYS A 32 -0.12 -1.03 -7.20
CA CYS A 32 -1.32 -0.98 -6.37
C CYS A 32 -2.21 0.18 -6.83
N THR A 33 -3.48 -0.09 -7.09
CA THR A 33 -4.49 0.94 -7.40
C THR A 33 -5.54 0.95 -6.31
N ILE A 34 -5.68 2.07 -5.59
CA ILE A 34 -6.71 2.28 -4.58
C ILE A 34 -7.77 3.20 -5.18
N ARG A 35 -9.02 2.74 -5.24
CA ARG A 35 -10.16 3.54 -5.72
C ARG A 35 -10.88 4.18 -4.55
N SER A 36 -11.55 5.32 -4.76
CA SER A 36 -12.35 6.00 -3.73
C SER A 36 -11.59 6.31 -2.43
N THR A 37 -10.39 6.90 -2.55
CA THR A 37 -9.59 7.28 -1.39
C THR A 37 -10.28 8.35 -0.55
N THR A 38 -10.29 8.16 0.75
CA THR A 38 -10.78 9.12 1.75
C THR A 38 -9.62 9.61 2.62
N GLN A 39 -9.86 10.58 3.49
CA GLN A 39 -8.88 11.02 4.49
C GLN A 39 -8.27 9.87 5.31
N TYR A 40 -9.01 8.76 5.48
CA TYR A 40 -8.55 7.57 6.20
C TYR A 40 -7.48 6.76 5.47
N ASP A 41 -7.28 7.00 4.18
CA ASP A 41 -6.21 6.42 3.38
C ASP A 41 -4.90 7.23 3.50
N THR A 42 -4.89 8.31 4.30
CA THR A 42 -3.63 8.99 4.66
C THR A 42 -2.75 8.02 5.44
N GLY A 43 -1.50 7.88 5.01
CA GLY A 43 -0.59 6.91 5.59
C GLY A 43 0.72 6.73 4.84
N VAL A 44 1.49 5.73 5.29
CA VAL A 44 2.79 5.37 4.73
C VAL A 44 2.63 4.15 3.84
N TYR A 45 3.24 4.19 2.66
CA TYR A 45 3.16 3.14 1.63
C TYR A 45 4.56 2.69 1.22
N TRP A 46 4.77 1.40 1.03
CA TRP A 46 6.06 0.86 0.57
C TRP A 46 5.90 -0.46 -0.18
N CYS A 47 6.90 -0.80 -0.98
CA CYS A 47 7.01 -2.14 -1.56
C CYS A 47 7.83 -3.04 -0.64
N GLU A 48 7.30 -4.20 -0.31
CA GLU A 48 7.98 -5.23 0.47
C GLU A 48 8.23 -6.46 -0.40
N SER A 49 9.46 -6.98 -0.40
CA SER A 49 9.81 -8.22 -1.07
C SER A 49 9.44 -9.42 -0.19
N GLU A 50 9.38 -10.62 -0.78
CA GLU A 50 9.10 -11.85 -0.03
C GLU A 50 10.17 -12.21 1.00
N SER A 51 11.41 -11.71 0.82
CA SER A 51 12.49 -11.81 1.80
C SER A 51 12.40 -10.77 2.93
N GLY A 52 11.39 -9.89 2.89
CA GLY A 52 11.19 -8.83 3.89
C GLY A 52 11.98 -7.55 3.62
N GLU A 53 12.60 -7.40 2.45
CA GLU A 53 13.24 -6.14 2.07
C GLU A 53 12.17 -5.09 1.81
N LYS A 54 12.32 -3.93 2.43
CA LYS A 54 11.41 -2.79 2.24
C LYS A 54 12.11 -1.77 1.36
N ASN A 55 11.47 -1.45 0.24
CA ASN A 55 11.85 -0.28 -0.55
C ASN A 55 11.45 1.01 0.15
N HIS A 56 11.95 2.13 -0.37
CA HIS A 56 11.74 3.45 0.22
C HIS A 56 10.25 3.72 0.48
N PRO A 57 9.87 3.95 1.75
CA PRO A 57 8.49 4.29 2.09
C PRO A 57 8.17 5.71 1.61
N VAL A 58 6.94 5.90 1.14
CA VAL A 58 6.39 7.20 0.75
C VAL A 58 5.20 7.53 1.63
N ASN A 59 5.04 8.81 1.97
CA ASN A 59 3.89 9.29 2.73
C ASN A 59 2.86 9.87 1.76
N ILE A 60 1.63 9.37 1.84
CA ILE A 60 0.50 9.84 1.05
C ILE A 60 -0.49 10.51 2.01
N THR A 61 -0.93 11.71 1.66
CA THR A 61 -1.94 12.46 2.41
C THR A 61 -3.12 12.74 1.50
N VAL A 62 -4.31 12.34 1.93
CA VAL A 62 -5.56 12.53 1.20
C VAL A 62 -6.37 13.60 1.92
N HIS A 63 -6.84 14.61 1.19
CA HIS A 63 -7.70 15.67 1.72
C HIS A 63 -9.15 15.48 1.24
N CYS A 64 -10.09 16.06 1.99
CA CYS A 64 -11.53 16.10 1.65
C CYS A 64 -11.85 17.33 0.79
#